data_AF-A0A2G6ISX9-F1
#
_entry.id   AF-A0A2G6ISX9-F1
#
_cell.length_a   1.000
_cell.length_b   1.000
_cell.length_c   1.000
_cell.angle_alpha   90.00
_cell.angle_beta   90.00
_cell.angle_gamma   90.00
#
_symmetry.space_group_name_H-M   'P 1'
#
loop_
_entity.id
_entity.type
_entity.pdbx_description
1 polymer ?
#
loop_
_entity_poly.entity_id
_entity_poly.type
_entity_poly.pdbx_seq_one_letter_code
_entity_poly.pdbx_strand_id
1 'polypeptide(L)'
;MAENIPPESNNMFGDVPIEITISVGKARPKIKDMMHLEQGSVLELDKRIDDLVELYVGNRLIARGELQELQGDQQGQLAVRLTEVVNLQDGL
;
A
#
# COMPACT_ATOMS: atom_id res chain seq x y z
N MET A 1 25.64 27.03 -31.30
CA MET A 1 25.30 25.76 -30.64
C MET A 1 25.48 25.95 -29.15
N ALA A 2 24.40 26.18 -28.43
CA ALA A 2 24.24 25.98 -26.99
C ALA A 2 22.74 26.10 -26.73
N GLU A 3 22.06 24.96 -26.69
CA GLU A 3 20.64 24.86 -26.39
C GLU A 3 20.49 25.07 -24.87
N ASN A 4 19.78 26.13 -24.49
CA ASN A 4 19.56 26.50 -23.10
C ASN A 4 18.47 25.59 -22.52
N ILE A 5 18.88 24.49 -21.91
CA ILE A 5 18.01 23.55 -21.21
C ILE A 5 17.41 24.28 -20.00
N PRO A 6 16.08 24.42 -19.87
CA PRO A 6 15.49 25.10 -18.72
C PRO A 6 15.85 24.36 -17.43
N PRO A 7 16.06 25.08 -16.31
CA PRO A 7 16.36 24.46 -15.03
C PRO A 7 15.17 23.59 -14.63
N GLU A 8 15.46 22.33 -14.35
CA GLU A 8 14.51 21.35 -13.86
C GLU A 8 13.68 21.96 -12.75
N SER A 9 12.36 21.94 -12.92
CA SER A 9 11.39 22.39 -11.94
C SER A 9 11.75 21.75 -10.60
N ASN A 10 12.32 22.56 -9.72
CA ASN A 10 12.65 22.25 -8.34
C ASN A 10 11.43 21.60 -7.70
N ASN A 11 11.41 20.26 -7.69
CA ASN A 11 10.27 19.49 -7.24
C ASN A 11 10.35 19.50 -5.70
N MET A 12 10.01 20.63 -5.10
CA MET A 12 10.16 20.93 -3.66
C MET A 12 9.34 19.97 -2.77
N PHE A 13 8.56 19.08 -3.37
CA PHE A 13 7.79 18.03 -2.72
C PHE A 13 8.43 16.65 -2.83
N GLY A 14 9.55 16.48 -3.55
CA GLY A 14 10.19 15.19 -3.77
C GLY A 14 10.74 14.54 -2.49
N ASP A 15 11.10 15.36 -1.50
CA ASP A 15 11.64 14.90 -0.23
C ASP A 15 10.58 14.79 0.89
N VAL A 16 9.30 15.03 0.57
CA VAL A 16 8.24 14.94 1.58
C VAL A 16 7.99 13.47 1.88
N PRO A 17 8.18 13.01 3.13
CA PRO A 17 7.87 11.63 3.48
C PRO A 17 6.36 11.41 3.40
N ILE A 18 5.96 10.35 2.69
CA ILE A 18 4.56 9.95 2.54
C ILE A 18 4.37 8.58 3.21
N GLU A 19 3.35 8.47 4.05
CA GLU A 19 2.93 7.20 4.60
C GLU A 19 2.09 6.42 3.59
N ILE A 20 2.48 5.17 3.32
CA ILE A 20 1.74 4.24 2.47
C ILE A 20 1.18 3.14 3.37
N THR A 21 -0.14 2.96 3.33
CA THR A 21 -0.82 1.86 4.03
C THR A 21 -0.99 0.68 3.07
N ILE A 22 -0.43 -0.46 3.42
CA ILE A 22 -0.64 -1.72 2.71
C ILE A 22 -1.79 -2.46 3.38
N SER A 23 -2.87 -2.71 2.65
CA SER A 23 -4.03 -3.46 3.13
C SER A 23 -4.04 -4.86 2.51
N VAL A 24 -3.83 -5.86 3.37
CA VAL A 24 -3.90 -7.28 3.00
C VAL A 24 -5.33 -7.80 2.87
N GLY A 25 -6.29 -7.14 3.54
CA GLY A 25 -7.70 -7.54 3.59
C GLY A 25 -8.50 -6.71 4.58
N LYS A 26 -9.82 -6.85 4.51
CA LYS A 26 -10.79 -6.16 5.37
C LYS A 26 -11.69 -7.18 6.05
N ALA A 27 -11.83 -7.07 7.36
CA ALA A 27 -12.87 -7.76 8.12
C ALA A 27 -14.07 -6.82 8.33
N ARG A 28 -15.29 -7.35 8.22
CA ARG A 28 -16.54 -6.60 8.49
C ARG A 28 -17.39 -7.33 9.51
N PRO A 29 -16.96 -7.43 10.78
CA PRO A 29 -17.76 -8.05 11.83
C PRO A 29 -19.04 -7.24 12.07
N LYS A 30 -20.11 -7.90 12.56
CA LYS A 30 -21.28 -7.16 13.04
C LYS A 30 -20.91 -6.40 14.31
N ILE A 31 -21.63 -5.33 14.63
CA ILE A 31 -21.41 -4.54 15.86
C ILE A 31 -21.39 -5.45 17.10
N LYS A 32 -22.28 -6.43 17.15
CA LYS A 32 -22.30 -7.42 18.24
C LYS A 32 -20.96 -8.13 18.33
N ASP A 33 -20.48 -8.75 17.24
CA ASP A 33 -19.24 -9.53 17.24
C ASP A 33 -18.02 -8.66 17.56
N MET A 34 -17.98 -7.42 17.06
CA MET A 34 -16.93 -6.45 17.36
C MET A 34 -16.86 -6.12 18.87
N MET A 35 -18.02 -5.98 19.54
CA MET A 35 -18.06 -5.74 20.98
C MET A 35 -17.64 -6.95 21.82
N HIS A 36 -17.63 -8.16 21.24
CA HIS A 36 -17.18 -9.38 21.89
C HIS A 36 -15.74 -9.75 21.52
N LEU A 37 -15.01 -8.89 20.78
CA LEU A 37 -13.61 -9.14 20.47
C LEU A 37 -12.78 -9.06 21.74
N GLU A 38 -12.16 -10.18 22.07
CA GLU A 38 -11.25 -10.34 23.19
C GLU A 38 -9.90 -10.88 22.72
N GLN A 39 -8.93 -10.91 23.65
CA GLN A 39 -7.61 -11.47 23.36
C GLN A 39 -7.74 -12.91 22.85
N GLY A 40 -7.19 -13.17 21.66
CA GLY A 40 -7.28 -14.48 21.00
C GLY A 40 -8.43 -14.60 19.98
N SER A 41 -9.26 -13.57 19.82
CA SER A 41 -10.27 -13.53 18.76
C SER A 41 -9.61 -13.50 17.37
N VAL A 42 -10.12 -14.32 16.46
CA VAL A 42 -9.64 -14.40 15.07
C VAL A 42 -10.66 -13.72 14.17
N LEU A 43 -10.21 -12.76 13.36
CA LEU A 43 -11.03 -12.11 12.35
C LEU A 43 -10.72 -12.70 10.98
N GLU A 44 -11.74 -13.25 10.33
CA GLU A 44 -11.65 -13.67 8.94
C GLU A 44 -11.63 -12.44 8.03
N LEU A 45 -10.63 -12.40 7.14
CA LEU A 45 -10.51 -11.36 6.11
C LEU A 45 -11.25 -11.78 4.84
N ASP A 46 -11.60 -10.80 4.01
CA ASP A 46 -12.24 -11.01 2.70
C ASP A 46 -11.26 -11.43 1.58
N LYS A 47 -9.96 -11.43 1.85
CA LYS A 47 -8.88 -11.74 0.90
C LYS A 47 -8.08 -12.98 1.32
N ARG A 48 -7.58 -13.71 0.32
CA ARG A 48 -6.63 -14.83 0.49
C ARG A 48 -5.19 -14.33 0.53
N ILE A 49 -4.27 -15.17 1.00
CA ILE A 49 -2.82 -14.87 1.01
C ILE A 49 -2.30 -14.64 -0.41
N ASP A 50 -2.83 -15.37 -1.40
CA ASP A 50 -2.45 -15.25 -2.81
C ASP A 50 -3.12 -14.07 -3.54
N ASP A 51 -4.05 -13.35 -2.89
CA ASP A 51 -4.72 -12.21 -3.51
C ASP A 51 -3.82 -10.97 -3.51
N LEU A 52 -4.05 -10.10 -4.50
CA LEU A 52 -3.36 -8.81 -4.56
C LEU A 52 -3.72 -7.93 -3.36
N VAL A 53 -2.70 -7.43 -2.69
CA VAL A 53 -2.79 -6.42 -1.64
C VAL A 53 -3.00 -5.04 -2.26
N GLU A 54 -3.69 -4.18 -1.52
CA GLU A 54 -4.03 -2.83 -1.94
C GLU A 54 -3.12 -1.82 -1.23
N LEU A 55 -2.54 -0.87 -1.98
CA LEU A 55 -1.70 0.18 -1.42
C LEU A 55 -2.45 1.49 -1.44
N TYR A 56 -2.50 2.15 -0.29
CA TYR A 56 -3.21 3.41 -0.10
C TYR A 56 -2.24 4.50 0.36
N VAL A 57 -2.48 5.72 -0.12
CA VAL A 57 -1.92 6.94 0.48
C VAL A 57 -3.10 7.72 1.06
N GLY A 58 -3.16 7.80 2.39
CA GLY A 58 -4.37 8.23 3.10
C GLY A 58 -5.56 7.34 2.75
N ASN A 59 -6.54 7.90 2.01
CA ASN A 59 -7.76 7.18 1.61
C ASN A 59 -7.80 6.82 0.12
N ARG A 60 -6.74 7.11 -0.64
CA ARG A 60 -6.70 6.89 -2.09
C ARG A 60 -5.91 5.62 -2.42
N LEU A 61 -6.50 4.73 -3.20
CA LEU A 61 -5.81 3.57 -3.75
C LEU A 61 -4.78 4.04 -4.80
N ILE A 62 -3.51 3.74 -4.57
CA ILE A 62 -2.40 4.15 -5.44
C ILE A 62 -1.85 3.00 -6.27
N ALA A 63 -1.95 1.77 -5.79
CA ALA A 63 -1.38 0.60 -6.45
C ALA A 63 -1.98 -0.69 -5.90
N ARG A 64 -1.70 -1.79 -6.60
CA ARG A 64 -1.94 -3.17 -6.16
C ARG A 64 -0.66 -3.96 -6.35
N GLY A 65 -0.47 -4.98 -5.53
CA GLY A 65 0.71 -5.82 -5.60
C GLY A 65 0.54 -7.18 -4.94
N GLU A 66 1.50 -8.05 -5.15
CA GLU A 66 1.59 -9.35 -4.51
C GLU A 66 2.40 -9.24 -3.23
N LEU A 67 1.89 -9.81 -2.13
CA LEU A 67 2.65 -9.94 -0.90
C LEU A 67 3.69 -11.04 -1.06
N GLN A 68 4.95 -10.72 -0.76
CA GLN A 68 6.07 -11.65 -0.85
C GLN A 68 6.91 -11.56 0.43
N GLU A 69 7.54 -12.66 0.80
CA GLU A 69 8.54 -12.65 1.87
C GLU A 69 9.93 -12.38 1.25
N LEU A 70 10.72 -11.53 1.89
CA LEU A 70 12.10 -11.29 1.47
C LEU A 70 12.96 -12.55 1.70
N GLN A 71 13.96 -12.74 0.84
CA GLN A 71 14.91 -13.86 0.91
C GLN A 71 16.28 -13.39 1.42
N GLY A 72 17.12 -14.32 1.88
CA GLY A 72 18.48 -14.05 2.36
C GLY A 72 18.51 -13.54 3.80
N ASP A 73 19.38 -12.57 4.10
CA ASP A 73 19.54 -11.99 5.45
C ASP A 73 18.29 -11.27 5.99
N GLN A 74 17.28 -11.03 5.14
CA GLN A 74 16.02 -10.37 5.51
C GLN A 74 14.80 -11.32 5.51
N GLN A 75 15.03 -12.63 5.62
CA GLN A 75 13.95 -13.61 5.79
C GLN A 75 13.03 -13.23 6.97
N GLY A 76 11.73 -13.44 6.79
CA GLY A 76 10.66 -13.02 7.71
C GLY A 76 10.10 -11.62 7.46
N GLN A 77 10.71 -10.81 6.59
CA GLN A 77 10.18 -9.48 6.27
C GLN A 77 9.17 -9.53 5.12
N LEU A 78 8.06 -8.81 5.33
CA LEU A 78 7.03 -8.62 4.32
C LEU A 78 7.49 -7.58 3.28
N ALA A 79 7.37 -7.93 2.02
CA ALA A 79 7.57 -7.07 0.87
C ALA A 79 6.35 -7.13 -0.05
N VAL A 80 6.17 -6.09 -0.87
CA VAL A 80 5.09 -6.05 -1.85
C VAL A 80 5.67 -5.81 -3.22
N ARG A 81 5.40 -6.73 -4.16
CA ARG A 81 5.72 -6.56 -5.57
C ARG A 81 4.55 -5.89 -6.26
N LEU A 82 4.72 -4.65 -6.69
CA LEU A 82 3.69 -3.92 -7.41
C LEU A 82 3.34 -4.64 -8.72
N THR A 83 2.05 -4.92 -8.92
CA THR A 83 1.51 -5.49 -10.16
C THR A 83 0.84 -4.42 -11.00
N GLU A 84 0.14 -3.49 -10.36
CA GLU A 84 -0.57 -2.39 -11.02
C GLU A 84 -0.33 -1.09 -10.25
N VAL A 85 -0.04 0.00 -10.95
CA VAL A 85 0.06 1.35 -10.36
C VAL A 85 -1.06 2.21 -10.93
N VAL A 86 -1.89 2.76 -10.04
CA VAL A 86 -2.97 3.66 -10.41
C VAL A 86 -2.36 5.03 -10.72
N ASN A 87 -2.68 5.58 -11.88
CA ASN A 87 -2.12 6.86 -12.29
C ASN A 87 -2.75 7.99 -11.46
N LEU A 88 -1.95 8.60 -10.57
CA LEU A 88 -2.43 9.64 -9.65
C LEU A 88 -2.70 10.99 -10.34
N GLN A 89 -2.27 11.13 -11.60
CA GLN A 89 -2.41 12.35 -12.39
C GLN A 89 -3.81 12.54 -12.99
N ASP A 90 -4.65 11.51 -13.01
CA ASP A 90 -5.98 11.54 -13.65
C ASP A 90 -7.06 12.28 -12.81
N GLY A 91 -6.67 12.91 -11.69
CA GLY A 91 -7.62 13.46 -10.72
C GLY A 91 -7.26 14.84 -10.16
N LEU A 92 -6.47 15.65 -10.88
CA LEU A 92 -6.19 17.05 -10.57
C LEU A 92 -6.56 17.96 -11.76
#